data_AF-A0A7S2P2M3-F1
#
_entry.id   AF-A0A7S2P2M3-F1
#
_cell.length_a   1.000
_cell.length_b   1.000
_cell.length_c   1.000
_cell.angle_alpha   90.00
_cell.angle_beta   90.00
_cell.angle_gamma   90.00
#
_symmetry.space_group_name_H-M   'P 1'
#
loop_
_entity.id
_entity.type
_entity.pdbx_description
1 polymer ?
#
loop_
_entity_poly.entity_id
_entity_poly.type
_entity_poly.pdbx_seq_one_letter_code
_entity_poly.pdbx_strand_id
1 'polypeptide(L)'
;LTACLSWVPLFVLQARAGRTFAGMYAELQEQFDRFDILSAAHRVRFESDRSFIFAGIEDMFDGSLDAFNDSVRTTLKAAAMHSLTGQRAMIPYWGMLWQVLPSLPYILSYCSSTWELPLWYRLPTCVSGVSFVFCVLPALSA
;
A
#
# COMPACT_ATOMS: atom_id res chain seq x y z
N LEU A 1 -7.34 -20.84 -26.34
CA LEU A 1 -6.08 -21.21 -25.64
C LEU A 1 -5.12 -20.03 -25.43
N THR A 2 -5.08 -19.06 -26.36
CA THR A 2 -4.22 -17.85 -26.27
C THR A 2 -4.58 -16.89 -25.13
N ALA A 3 -5.85 -16.83 -24.72
CA ALA A 3 -6.28 -15.97 -23.61
C ALA A 3 -5.58 -16.34 -22.28
N CYS A 4 -5.46 -17.63 -21.94
CA CYS A 4 -4.85 -18.09 -20.67
C CYS A 4 -3.38 -17.70 -20.51
N LEU A 5 -2.61 -17.61 -21.60
CA LEU A 5 -1.18 -17.28 -21.55
C LEU A 5 -0.94 -15.80 -21.20
N SER A 6 -1.87 -14.91 -21.55
CA SER A 6 -1.74 -13.47 -21.26
C SER A 6 -1.90 -13.12 -19.78
N TRP A 7 -2.51 -13.99 -18.97
CA TRP A 7 -2.69 -13.78 -17.53
C TRP A 7 -1.44 -14.14 -16.72
N VAL A 8 -0.62 -15.06 -17.22
CA VAL A 8 0.56 -15.58 -16.50
C VAL A 8 1.55 -14.46 -16.12
N PRO A 9 1.95 -13.53 -17.02
CA PRO A 9 2.86 -12.44 -16.68
C PRO A 9 2.30 -11.50 -15.59
N LEU A 10 0.98 -11.31 -15.59
CA LEU A 10 0.29 -10.43 -14.66
C LEU A 10 0.17 -11.03 -13.26
N PHE A 11 -0.17 -12.31 -13.17
CA PHE A 11 -0.10 -13.04 -11.90
C PHE A 11 1.35 -13.06 -11.36
N VAL A 12 2.35 -13.20 -12.23
CA VAL A 12 3.77 -13.14 -11.83
C VAL A 12 4.14 -11.73 -11.32
N LEU A 13 3.73 -10.67 -12.00
CA LEU A 13 3.96 -9.28 -11.56
C LEU A 13 3.27 -8.98 -10.23
N GLN A 14 2.01 -9.41 -10.08
CA GLN A 14 1.25 -9.23 -8.85
C GLN A 14 1.87 -10.02 -7.69
N ALA A 15 2.26 -11.28 -7.92
CA ALA A 15 2.94 -12.09 -6.93
C ALA A 15 4.29 -11.47 -6.52
N ARG A 16 5.03 -10.90 -7.49
CA ARG A 16 6.29 -10.20 -7.22
C ARG A 16 6.06 -8.93 -6.39
N ALA A 17 5.07 -8.11 -6.75
CA ALA A 17 4.71 -6.92 -5.99
C ALA A 17 4.27 -7.26 -4.56
N GLY A 18 3.44 -8.31 -4.39
CA GLY A 18 3.03 -8.81 -3.08
C GLY A 18 4.22 -9.29 -2.23
N ARG A 19 5.18 -10.00 -2.82
CA ARG A 19 6.42 -10.41 -2.13
C ARG A 19 7.28 -9.22 -1.72
N THR A 20 7.46 -8.24 -2.60
CA THR A 20 8.21 -7.01 -2.28
C THR A 20 7.55 -6.26 -1.13
N PHE A 21 6.23 -6.11 -1.16
CA PHE A 21 5.49 -5.46 -0.08
C PHE A 21 5.59 -6.24 1.24
N ALA A 22 5.45 -7.56 1.22
CA ALA A 22 5.65 -8.39 2.41
C ALA A 22 7.05 -8.23 3.00
N GLY A 23 8.08 -8.13 2.14
CA GLY A 23 9.44 -7.84 2.56
C GLY A 23 9.57 -6.47 3.23
N MET A 24 9.04 -5.41 2.60
CA MET A 24 9.05 -4.06 3.17
C MET A 24 8.29 -3.97 4.49
N TYR A 25 7.16 -4.69 4.60
CA TYR A 25 6.36 -4.74 5.82
C TYR A 25 7.13 -5.41 6.96
N ALA A 26 7.79 -6.55 6.68
CA ALA A 26 8.62 -7.24 7.65
C ALA A 26 9.83 -6.40 8.07
N GLU A 27 10.48 -5.73 7.12
CA GLU A 27 11.62 -4.84 7.39
C GLU A 27 11.21 -3.66 8.25
N LEU A 28 10.08 -3.01 7.94
CA LEU A 28 9.57 -1.90 8.75
C LEU A 28 9.21 -2.36 10.16
N GLN A 29 8.60 -3.54 10.29
CA GLN A 29 8.30 -4.13 11.59
C GLN A 29 9.57 -4.33 12.43
N GLU A 30 10.62 -4.88 11.80
CA GLU A 30 11.92 -5.11 12.41
C GLU A 30 12.64 -3.80 12.78
N GLN A 31 12.50 -2.75 11.96
CA GLN A 31 13.03 -1.41 12.25
C GLN A 31 12.38 -0.79 13.48
N PHE A 32 11.06 -0.94 13.64
CA PHE A 32 10.38 -0.51 14.85
C PHE A 32 10.81 -1.34 16.07
N ASP A 33 10.89 -2.67 15.94
CA ASP A 33 11.28 -3.55 17.04
C ASP A 33 12.70 -3.30 17.54
N ARG A 34 13.61 -2.89 16.66
CA ARG A 34 14.99 -2.53 17.01
C ARG A 34 15.19 -1.05 17.32
N PHE A 35 14.15 -0.23 17.25
CA PHE A 35 14.28 1.21 17.49
C PHE A 35 14.79 1.45 18.91
N ASP A 36 15.85 2.25 19.02
CA ASP A 36 16.40 2.73 20.29
C ASP A 36 16.95 4.14 20.08
N ILE A 37 16.43 5.09 20.85
CA ILE A 37 16.80 6.50 20.78
C ILE A 37 18.29 6.74 21.06
N LEU A 38 18.93 5.93 21.91
CA LEU A 38 20.37 6.07 22.20
C LEU A 38 21.20 5.69 20.97
N SER A 39 20.85 4.59 20.32
CA SER A 39 21.48 4.17 19.07
C SER A 39 21.25 5.17 17.91
N ALA A 40 20.06 5.77 17.83
CA ALA A 40 19.72 6.78 16.83
C ALA A 40 20.47 8.10 17.07
N ALA A 41 20.55 8.53 18.33
CA ALA A 41 21.28 9.72 18.73
C ALA A 41 22.76 9.64 18.35
N HIS A 42 23.36 8.44 18.29
CA HIS A 42 24.75 8.27 17.85
C HIS A 42 25.03 8.87 16.45
N ARG A 43 23.99 9.03 15.60
CA ARG A 43 24.10 9.65 14.27
C ARG A 43 24.04 11.18 14.28
N VAL A 44 23.60 11.78 15.39
CA VAL A 44 23.61 13.24 15.57
C VAL A 44 25.05 13.68 15.78
N ARG A 45 25.49 14.65 14.99
CA ARG A 45 26.90 15.10 14.91
C ARG A 45 27.31 15.99 16.10
N PHE A 46 26.36 16.70 16.70
CA PHE A 46 26.60 17.65 17.77
C PHE A 46 26.01 17.14 19.09
N GLU A 47 26.83 17.17 20.15
CA GLU A 47 26.42 16.70 21.48
C GLU A 47 25.37 17.63 22.12
N SER A 48 25.39 18.92 21.80
CA SER A 48 24.37 19.89 22.22
C SER A 48 22.98 19.55 21.71
N ASP A 49 22.90 19.01 20.49
CA ASP A 49 21.62 18.67 19.87
C ASP A 49 21.09 17.37 20.48
N ARG A 50 21.99 16.42 20.81
CA ARG A 50 21.61 15.20 21.52
C ARG A 50 21.03 15.49 22.90
N SER A 51 21.71 16.31 23.69
CA SER A 51 21.25 16.65 25.04
C SER A 51 19.95 17.44 25.01
N PHE A 52 19.76 18.32 24.02
CA PHE A 52 18.48 19.00 23.80
C PHE A 52 17.35 18.03 23.45
N ILE A 53 17.61 17.06 22.57
CA ILE A 53 16.62 16.04 22.21
C ILE A 53 16.27 15.16 23.42
N PHE A 54 17.26 14.67 24.16
CA PHE A 54 17.02 13.84 25.34
C PHE A 54 16.25 14.60 26.42
N ALA A 55 16.63 15.84 26.71
CA ALA A 55 15.90 16.67 27.67
C ALA A 55 14.44 16.89 27.25
N GLY A 56 14.18 17.11 25.96
CA GLY A 56 12.81 17.24 25.46
C GLY A 56 12.00 15.95 25.54
N ILE A 57 12.63 14.79 25.31
CA ILE A 57 11.97 13.49 25.46
C ILE A 57 11.71 13.18 26.92
N GLU A 58 12.69 13.40 27.79
CA GLU A 58 12.57 13.19 29.24
C GLU A 58 11.47 14.08 29.83
N ASP A 59 11.34 15.34 29.40
CA ASP A 59 10.26 16.23 29.83
C ASP A 59 8.86 15.71 29.41
N MET A 60 8.77 15.07 28.24
CA MET A 60 7.52 14.51 27.73
C MET A 60 7.15 13.12 28.29
N PHE A 61 8.14 12.35 28.75
CA PHE A 61 7.98 10.96 29.15
C PHE A 61 8.40 10.70 30.61
N ASP A 62 8.10 11.66 31.51
CA ASP A 62 8.34 11.57 32.95
C ASP A 62 9.78 11.16 33.32
N GLY A 63 10.76 11.64 32.55
CA GLY A 63 12.18 11.37 32.74
C GLY A 63 12.67 10.03 32.18
N SER A 64 11.84 9.29 31.43
CA SER A 64 12.19 7.96 30.94
C SER A 64 12.34 7.90 29.41
N LEU A 65 13.58 7.74 28.94
CA LEU A 65 13.88 7.41 27.54
C LEU A 65 13.39 6.01 27.15
N ASP A 66 13.30 5.08 28.11
CA ASP A 66 12.76 3.74 27.89
C ASP A 66 11.26 3.78 27.62
N ALA A 67 10.51 4.61 28.35
CA ALA A 67 9.08 4.81 28.09
C ALA A 67 8.82 5.41 26.69
N PHE A 68 9.70 6.29 26.22
CA PHE A 68 9.66 6.78 24.84
C PHE A 68 9.92 5.65 23.83
N ASN A 69 10.99 4.86 24.03
CA ASN A 69 11.32 3.73 23.17
C ASN A 69 10.16 2.73 23.09
N ASP A 70 9.55 2.39 24.21
CA ASP A 70 8.40 1.49 24.28
C ASP A 70 7.17 2.10 23.59
N SER A 71 6.91 3.40 23.77
CA SER A 71 5.82 4.09 23.07
C SER A 71 6.01 4.09 21.55
N VAL A 72 7.24 4.24 21.05
CA VAL A 72 7.55 4.12 19.61
C VAL A 72 7.35 2.69 19.12
N ARG A 73 7.88 1.69 19.85
CA ARG A 73 7.78 0.26 19.51
C ARG A 73 6.35 -0.27 19.55
N THR A 74 5.47 0.34 20.34
CA THR A 74 4.09 -0.12 20.52
C THR A 74 3.11 0.79 19.78
N THR A 75 2.94 2.03 20.24
CA THR A 75 1.95 2.98 19.75
C THR A 75 2.23 3.44 18.34
N LEU A 76 3.46 3.90 18.07
CA LEU A 76 3.82 4.42 16.74
C LEU A 76 3.90 3.27 15.72
N LYS A 77 4.48 2.12 16.12
CA LYS A 77 4.46 0.89 15.33
C LYS A 77 3.03 0.49 14.97
N ALA A 78 2.12 0.41 15.94
CA ALA A 78 0.74 0.03 15.69
C ALA A 78 0.05 1.02 14.72
N ALA A 79 0.24 2.32 14.91
CA ALA A 79 -0.34 3.33 14.02
C ALA A 79 0.25 3.27 12.59
N ALA A 80 1.56 3.12 12.45
CA ALA A 80 2.24 3.02 11.16
C ALA A 80 1.84 1.73 10.41
N MET A 81 1.86 0.59 11.12
CA MET A 81 1.48 -0.70 10.55
C MET A 81 -0.01 -0.75 10.22
N HIS A 82 -0.87 -0.13 11.03
CA HIS A 82 -2.30 0.04 10.73
C HIS A 82 -2.51 0.96 9.52
N SER A 83 -1.73 2.03 9.34
CA SER A 83 -1.81 2.90 8.16
C SER A 83 -1.42 2.14 6.88
N LEU A 84 -0.37 1.30 6.96
CA LEU A 84 0.05 0.44 5.86
C LEU A 84 -0.93 -0.68 5.53
N THR A 85 -1.59 -1.27 6.54
CA THR A 85 -2.59 -2.34 6.38
C THR A 85 -4.02 -1.82 6.21
N GLY A 86 -4.28 -0.55 6.50
CA GLY A 86 -5.56 0.14 6.30
C GLY A 86 -5.94 0.26 4.83
N GLN A 87 -4.98 0.09 3.92
CA GLN A 87 -5.24 -0.34 2.55
C GLN A 87 -5.75 -1.79 2.63
N ARG A 88 -7.08 -1.99 2.51
CA ARG A 88 -7.80 -3.29 2.62
C ARG A 88 -7.25 -4.45 1.75
N ALA A 89 -6.21 -4.22 0.97
CA ALA A 89 -5.45 -5.23 0.26
C ALA A 89 -3.97 -5.13 0.65
N MET A 90 -3.34 -6.29 0.87
CA MET A 90 -1.88 -6.44 1.02
C MET A 90 -1.08 -5.95 -0.21
N ILE A 91 -1.78 -5.49 -1.25
CA ILE A 91 -1.23 -5.00 -2.50
C ILE A 91 -1.61 -3.52 -2.61
N PRO A 92 -0.64 -2.63 -2.80
CA PRO A 92 -0.93 -1.20 -2.99
C PRO A 92 -1.84 -1.00 -4.21
N TYR A 93 -2.68 0.06 -4.21
CA TYR A 93 -3.67 0.33 -5.27
C TYR A 93 -3.09 0.34 -6.70
N TRP A 94 -1.85 0.80 -6.87
CA TRP A 94 -1.17 0.73 -8.18
C TRP A 94 -0.93 -0.71 -8.65
N GLY A 95 -0.74 -1.65 -7.72
CA GLY A 95 -0.66 -3.09 -7.98
C GLY A 95 -1.99 -3.70 -8.42
N MET A 96 -3.12 -3.17 -7.93
CA MET A 96 -4.46 -3.58 -8.38
C MET A 96 -4.77 -3.05 -9.78
N LEU A 97 -4.29 -1.85 -10.14
CA LEU A 97 -4.42 -1.31 -11.51
C LEU A 97 -3.78 -2.22 -12.56
N TRP A 98 -2.69 -2.92 -12.23
CA TRP A 98 -2.10 -3.92 -13.13
C TRP A 98 -3.06 -5.06 -13.45
N GLN A 99 -3.96 -5.46 -12.54
CA GLN A 99 -4.95 -6.51 -12.82
C GLN A 99 -5.96 -6.11 -13.90
N VAL A 100 -6.14 -4.80 -14.14
CA VAL A 100 -7.05 -4.28 -15.16
C VAL A 100 -6.38 -4.27 -16.54
N LEU A 101 -5.05 -4.19 -16.62
CA LEU A 101 -4.30 -4.16 -17.87
C LEU A 101 -4.63 -5.29 -18.88
N PRO A 102 -4.75 -6.58 -18.48
CA PRO A 102 -5.13 -7.66 -19.41
C PRO A 102 -6.56 -7.56 -19.91
N SER A 103 -7.43 -6.83 -19.22
CA SER A 103 -8.81 -6.61 -19.66
C SER A 103 -8.91 -5.49 -20.69
N LEU A 104 -7.91 -4.60 -20.82
CA LEU A 104 -7.94 -3.49 -21.77
C LEU A 104 -8.10 -3.93 -23.24
N PRO A 105 -7.36 -4.94 -23.77
CA PRO A 105 -7.57 -5.40 -25.14
C PRO A 105 -8.96 -5.97 -25.39
N TYR A 106 -9.51 -6.67 -24.40
CA TYR A 106 -10.89 -7.18 -24.45
C TYR A 106 -11.90 -6.02 -24.46
N ILE A 107 -11.73 -5.02 -23.60
CA ILE A 107 -12.58 -3.82 -23.54
C ILE A 107 -12.51 -3.06 -24.88
N LEU A 108 -11.32 -2.86 -25.44
CA LEU A 108 -11.13 -2.18 -26.72
C LEU A 108 -11.78 -2.96 -27.87
N SER A 109 -11.60 -4.29 -27.90
CA SER A 109 -12.23 -5.16 -28.90
C SER A 109 -13.76 -5.17 -28.77
N TYR A 110 -14.26 -5.20 -27.55
CA TYR A 110 -15.69 -5.12 -27.25
C TYR A 110 -16.28 -3.78 -27.68
N CYS A 111 -15.64 -2.66 -27.35
CA CYS A 111 -16.07 -1.31 -27.76
C CYS A 111 -16.03 -1.13 -29.28
N SER A 112 -15.01 -1.69 -29.95
CA SER A 112 -14.89 -1.64 -31.41
C SER A 112 -15.98 -2.45 -32.11
N SER A 113 -16.31 -3.63 -31.60
CA SER A 113 -17.32 -4.53 -32.21
C SER A 113 -18.76 -4.10 -31.94
N THR A 114 -19.00 -3.38 -30.84
CA THR A 114 -20.34 -2.88 -30.48
C THR A 114 -20.63 -1.48 -31.02
N TRP A 115 -19.68 -0.85 -31.72
CA TRP A 115 -19.84 0.52 -32.22
C TRP A 115 -21.00 0.67 -33.21
N GLU A 116 -21.25 -0.34 -34.04
CA GLU A 116 -22.32 -0.32 -35.05
C GLU A 116 -23.69 -0.78 -34.50
N LEU A 117 -23.76 -1.17 -33.23
CA LEU A 117 -25.01 -1.66 -32.65
C LEU A 117 -25.97 -0.51 -32.28
N PRO A 118 -27.28 -0.78 -32.26
CA PRO A 118 -28.28 0.20 -31.83
C PRO A 118 -28.05 0.71 -30.41
N LEU A 119 -28.40 1.98 -30.18
CA LEU A 119 -28.22 2.70 -28.89
C LEU A 119 -28.79 1.96 -27.67
N TRP A 120 -29.94 1.31 -27.83
CA TRP A 120 -30.61 0.54 -26.77
C TRP A 120 -29.82 -0.69 -26.32
N TYR A 121 -28.92 -1.22 -27.16
CA TYR A 121 -28.03 -2.33 -26.82
C TYR A 121 -26.72 -1.83 -26.19
N ARG A 122 -26.25 -0.64 -26.58
CA ARG A 122 -24.99 -0.05 -26.11
C ARG A 122 -25.09 0.49 -24.69
N LEU A 123 -26.19 1.18 -24.37
CA LEU A 123 -26.40 1.83 -23.07
C LEU A 123 -26.30 0.87 -21.88
N PRO A 124 -27.05 -0.26 -21.83
CA PRO A 124 -26.98 -1.20 -20.71
C PRO A 124 -25.58 -1.78 -20.52
N THR A 125 -24.87 -2.00 -21.62
CA THR A 125 -23.55 -2.64 -21.56
C THR A 125 -22.46 -1.70 -21.10
N CYS A 126 -22.53 -0.42 -21.48
CA CYS A 126 -21.70 0.62 -20.87
C CYS A 126 -21.97 0.77 -19.36
N VAL A 127 -23.24 0.81 -18.96
CA VAL A 127 -23.62 0.92 -17.53
C VAL A 127 -23.12 -0.29 -16.73
N SER A 128 -23.28 -1.50 -17.27
CA SER A 128 -22.78 -2.74 -16.65
C SER A 128 -21.26 -2.75 -16.52
N GLY A 129 -20.53 -2.36 -17.58
CA GLY A 129 -19.06 -2.28 -17.56
C GLY A 129 -18.55 -1.26 -16.54
N VAL A 130 -19.16 -0.06 -16.49
CA VAL A 130 -18.83 0.96 -15.49
C VAL A 130 -19.12 0.46 -14.08
N SER A 131 -20.27 -0.17 -13.86
CA SER A 131 -20.65 -0.73 -12.56
C SER A 131 -19.69 -1.82 -12.11
N PHE A 132 -19.28 -2.72 -13.02
CA PHE A 132 -18.28 -3.75 -12.74
C PHE A 132 -16.93 -3.15 -12.34
N VAL A 133 -16.49 -2.09 -13.04
CA VAL A 133 -15.26 -1.37 -12.68
C VAL A 133 -15.36 -0.76 -11.28
N PHE A 134 -16.49 -0.14 -10.91
CA PHE A 134 -16.71 0.38 -9.56
C PHE A 134 -16.87 -0.70 -8.48
N CYS A 135 -17.34 -1.89 -8.82
CA CYS A 135 -17.46 -3.02 -7.89
C CYS A 135 -16.13 -3.75 -7.67
N VAL A 136 -15.27 -3.81 -8.68
CA VAL A 136 -13.99 -4.54 -8.65
C VAL A 136 -12.81 -3.67 -8.27
N LEU A 137 -12.79 -2.40 -8.68
CA LEU A 137 -11.88 -1.43 -8.09
C LEU A 137 -12.42 -1.13 -6.69
N PRO A 138 -11.66 -1.43 -5.62
CA PRO A 138 -12.05 -0.94 -4.30
C PRO A 138 -12.15 0.56 -4.45
N ALA A 139 -13.34 1.09 -4.18
CA ALA A 139 -13.65 2.49 -4.32
C ALA A 139 -12.53 3.33 -3.71
N LEU A 140 -12.16 4.39 -4.43
CA LEU A 140 -11.46 5.55 -3.90
C LEU A 140 -12.25 6.08 -2.69
N SER A 141 -12.10 5.45 -1.53
CA SER A 141 -12.74 5.86 -0.30
C SER A 141 -11.80 5.57 0.86
N ALA A 142 -11.14 6.66 1.26
CA ALA A 142 -10.47 6.91 2.54
C ALA A 142 -9.27 6.02 2.89
#